data_AF-Q7RC38-F1
#
_entry.id   AF-Q7RC38-F1
#
_cell.length_a   1.000
_cell.length_b   1.000
_cell.length_c   1.000
_cell.angle_alpha   90.00
_cell.angle_beta   90.00
_cell.angle_gamma   90.00
#
_symmetry.space_group_name_H-M   'P 1'
#
loop_
_entity.id
_entity.type
_entity.pdbx_description
1 polymer ?
#
loop_
_entity_poly.entity_id
_entity_poly.type
_entity_poly.pdbx_seq_one_letter_code
_entity_poly.pdbx_strand_id
1 'polypeptide(L)'
;MIWLSCKLNQKTHVGITTLKDFYTKYIKNNTDSTNCKKDGMNCSSTLKNKTGYKNFKEFIEENECLMNIGINDMSNLYSAFKSLCNINAKEFVKKCELSKDSNITKDSPYYQLLSTLSNDYNNFKNYCKDNKVNCNDIPSISPIKTKKMVYKVLKIHHQVRR
;
A
#
# COMPACT_ATOMS: atom_id res chain seq x y z
N MET A 1 0.79 5.34 3.98
CA MET A 1 2.07 4.64 4.27
C MET A 1 2.97 4.56 3.05
N ILE A 2 2.57 3.91 1.95
CA ILE A 2 3.39 3.69 0.75
C ILE A 2 4.05 4.98 0.20
N TRP A 3 3.28 6.06 0.03
CA TRP A 3 3.80 7.34 -0.48
C TRP A 3 4.91 7.94 0.39
N LEU A 4 4.78 7.84 1.71
CA LEU A 4 5.78 8.38 2.65
C LEU A 4 7.11 7.63 2.53
N SER A 5 7.08 6.30 2.42
CA SER A 5 8.29 5.51 2.17
C SER A 5 9.05 5.98 0.93
N CYS A 6 8.33 6.34 -0.12
CA CYS A 6 8.94 6.79 -1.36
C CYS A 6 9.61 8.15 -1.21
N LYS A 7 9.01 9.05 -0.42
CA LYS A 7 9.62 10.32 -0.08
C LYS A 7 10.86 10.14 0.78
N LEU A 8 10.85 9.19 1.71
CA LEU A 8 12.03 8.85 2.52
C LEU A 8 13.12 8.19 1.69
N ASN A 9 12.79 7.34 0.73
CA ASN A 9 13.76 6.69 -0.17
C ASN A 9 14.49 7.68 -1.10
N GLN A 10 13.93 8.88 -1.30
CA GLN A 10 14.54 9.94 -2.12
C GLN A 10 15.60 10.77 -1.37
N LYS A 11 15.73 10.58 -0.05
CA LYS A 11 16.62 11.38 0.80
C LYS A 11 17.48 10.47 1.66
N THR A 12 18.74 10.83 1.85
CA THR A 12 19.61 10.16 2.81
C THR A 12 19.21 10.55 4.22
N HIS A 13 18.56 9.62 4.91
CA HIS A 13 18.23 9.75 6.33
C HIS A 13 19.03 8.72 7.13
N VAL A 14 20.09 9.18 7.81
CA VAL A 14 20.95 8.30 8.62
C VAL A 14 20.11 7.64 9.72
N GLY A 15 20.12 6.31 9.74
CA GLY A 15 19.42 5.48 10.73
C GLY A 15 17.92 5.28 10.45
N ILE A 16 17.41 5.63 9.27
CA ILE A 16 16.03 5.33 8.88
C ILE A 16 16.04 4.26 7.78
N THR A 17 15.70 3.03 8.17
CA THR A 17 15.65 1.89 7.25
C THR A 17 14.23 1.45 6.95
N THR A 18 13.29 1.75 7.86
CA THR A 18 11.87 1.42 7.75
C THR A 18 10.98 2.64 8.04
N LEU A 19 9.68 2.56 7.70
CA LEU A 19 8.72 3.57 8.13
C LEU A 19 8.56 3.62 9.65
N LYS A 20 8.73 2.48 10.32
CA LYS A 20 8.66 2.39 11.78
C LYS A 20 9.75 3.21 12.46
N ASP A 21 10.97 3.19 11.90
CA ASP A 21 12.09 4.01 12.40
C ASP A 21 11.73 5.50 12.34
N PHE A 22 11.20 5.93 11.18
CA PHE A 22 10.77 7.31 10.97
C PHE A 22 9.64 7.69 11.93
N TYR A 23 8.61 6.85 12.03
CA TYR A 23 7.47 7.09 12.92
C TYR A 23 7.92 7.21 14.38
N THR A 24 8.73 6.28 14.86
CA THR A 24 9.19 6.25 16.24
C THR A 24 10.03 7.48 16.58
N LYS A 25 10.93 7.87 15.68
CA LYS A 25 11.88 8.97 15.92
C LYS A 25 11.24 10.36 15.80
N TYR A 26 10.30 10.55 14.87
CA TYR A 26 9.81 11.90 14.52
C TYR A 26 8.31 12.12 14.79
N ILE A 27 7.50 11.06 14.92
CA ILE A 27 6.03 11.20 14.99
C ILE A 27 5.45 10.71 16.31
N LYS A 28 5.92 9.58 16.86
CA LYS A 28 5.28 8.84 17.96
C LYS A 28 4.97 9.71 19.18
N ASN A 29 5.86 10.64 19.52
CA ASN A 29 5.72 11.51 20.70
C ASN A 29 5.17 12.90 20.35
N ASN A 30 4.82 13.16 19.09
CA ASN A 30 4.21 14.42 18.69
C ASN A 30 2.69 14.39 19.00
N THR A 31 2.22 15.38 19.77
CA THR A 31 0.82 15.56 20.16
C THR A 31 -0.14 15.71 18.98
N ASP A 32 0.35 16.11 17.81
CA ASP A 32 -0.47 16.24 16.60
C ASP A 32 -0.83 14.88 15.95
N SER A 33 -0.21 13.78 16.38
CA SER A 33 -0.48 12.44 15.83
C SER A 33 -1.85 11.85 16.22
N THR A 34 -2.46 12.38 17.28
CA THR A 34 -3.79 11.95 17.77
C THR A 34 -4.93 12.77 17.17
N ASN A 35 -4.65 13.97 16.67
CA ASN A 35 -5.66 14.91 16.21
C ASN A 35 -5.55 15.12 14.69
N CYS A 36 -6.56 14.64 13.95
CA CYS A 36 -6.65 14.90 12.52
C CYS A 36 -7.11 16.35 12.29
N LYS A 37 -6.27 17.20 11.67
CA LYS A 37 -6.66 18.54 11.21
C LYS A 37 -6.46 18.67 9.70
N LYS A 38 -7.50 19.11 8.99
CA LYS A 38 -7.44 19.49 7.57
C LYS A 38 -8.02 20.89 7.43
N ASP A 39 -7.21 21.84 6.95
CA ASP A 39 -7.60 23.24 6.77
C ASP A 39 -8.17 23.87 8.07
N GLY A 40 -7.58 23.52 9.22
CA GLY A 40 -8.03 23.95 10.55
C GLY A 40 -9.22 23.18 11.12
N MET A 41 -9.89 22.34 10.33
CA MET A 41 -11.04 21.54 10.77
C MET A 41 -10.64 20.14 11.24
N ASN A 42 -11.33 19.65 12.26
CA ASN A 42 -11.16 18.28 12.75
C ASN A 42 -11.64 17.28 11.68
N CYS A 43 -10.76 16.37 11.27
CA CYS A 43 -11.05 15.34 10.26
C CYS A 43 -11.15 13.91 10.82
N SER A 44 -11.18 13.74 12.15
CA SER A 44 -11.24 12.43 12.81
C SER A 44 -12.53 11.67 12.46
N SER A 45 -13.66 12.36 12.28
CA SER A 45 -14.92 11.74 11.84
C SER A 45 -14.82 11.16 10.43
N THR A 46 -14.25 11.92 9.48
CA THR A 46 -14.02 11.44 8.11
C THR A 46 -13.05 10.27 8.08
N LEU A 47 -11.96 10.34 8.85
CA LEU A 47 -11.01 9.24 8.98
C LEU A 47 -11.71 7.97 9.48
N LYS A 48 -12.47 8.08 10.57
CA LYS A 48 -13.22 6.96 11.16
C LYS A 48 -14.22 6.37 10.17
N ASN A 49 -14.96 7.21 9.45
CA ASN A 49 -15.95 6.73 8.47
C ASN A 49 -15.29 5.99 7.29
N LYS A 50 -14.11 6.44 6.83
CA LYS A 50 -13.42 5.83 5.69
C LYS A 50 -12.60 4.60 6.05
N THR A 51 -12.05 4.56 7.26
CA THR A 51 -11.00 3.59 7.62
C THR A 51 -11.36 2.74 8.85
N GLY A 52 -12.32 3.18 9.66
CA GLY A 52 -12.68 2.56 10.94
C GLY A 52 -11.85 3.05 12.13
N TYR A 53 -10.76 3.79 11.91
CA TYR A 53 -9.84 4.22 12.97
C TYR A 53 -10.17 5.62 13.48
N LYS A 54 -10.02 5.85 14.79
CA LYS A 54 -10.37 7.13 15.44
C LYS A 54 -9.37 8.23 15.11
N ASN A 55 -8.10 7.87 14.92
CA ASN A 55 -7.02 8.79 14.61
C ASN A 55 -5.89 8.10 13.83
N PHE A 56 -4.93 8.89 13.37
CA PHE A 56 -3.80 8.37 12.60
C PHE A 56 -2.87 7.49 13.44
N LYS A 57 -2.72 7.78 14.74
CA LYS A 57 -1.93 6.94 15.65
C LYS A 57 -2.49 5.51 15.71
N GLU A 58 -3.79 5.35 15.95
CA GLU A 58 -4.46 4.04 15.97
C GLU A 58 -4.32 3.32 14.64
N PHE A 59 -4.53 4.02 13.51
CA PHE A 59 -4.30 3.46 12.18
C PHE A 59 -2.87 2.94 12.02
N ILE A 60 -1.88 3.72 12.46
CA ILE A 60 -0.47 3.37 12.34
C ILE A 60 -0.13 2.15 13.21
N GLU A 61 -0.55 2.14 14.48
CA GLU A 61 -0.29 1.04 15.43
C GLU A 61 -0.92 -0.28 14.95
N GLU A 62 -2.15 -0.25 14.45
CA GLU A 62 -2.85 -1.41 13.88
C GLU A 62 -2.23 -1.90 12.55
N ASN A 63 -1.43 -1.06 11.90
CA ASN A 63 -0.76 -1.35 10.63
C ASN A 63 0.76 -1.49 10.80
N GLU A 64 1.25 -1.73 12.02
CA GLU A 64 2.68 -1.76 12.34
C GLU A 64 3.46 -2.76 11.48
N CYS A 65 2.87 -3.93 11.17
CA CYS A 65 3.51 -4.93 10.31
C CYS A 65 3.88 -4.37 8.92
N LEU A 66 3.07 -3.46 8.36
CA LEU A 66 3.36 -2.82 7.07
C LEU A 66 4.46 -1.76 7.19
N MET A 67 4.67 -1.20 8.39
CA MET A 67 5.73 -0.22 8.65
C MET A 67 7.12 -0.84 8.76
N ASN A 68 7.19 -2.11 9.10
CA ASN A 68 8.44 -2.87 9.22
C ASN A 68 9.05 -3.24 7.87
N ILE A 69 8.30 -3.05 6.77
CA ILE A 69 8.84 -3.24 5.42
C ILE A 69 9.95 -2.20 5.18
N GLY A 70 11.10 -2.66 4.68
CA GLY A 70 12.23 -1.79 4.34
C GLY A 70 11.80 -0.68 3.37
N ILE A 71 12.35 0.52 3.55
CA ILE A 71 12.00 1.69 2.72
C ILE A 71 12.22 1.42 1.23
N ASN A 72 13.30 0.70 0.89
CA ASN A 72 13.59 0.30 -0.49
C ASN A 72 12.52 -0.64 -1.06
N ASP A 73 12.13 -1.67 -0.31
CA ASP A 73 11.11 -2.62 -0.72
C ASP A 73 9.74 -1.95 -0.86
N MET A 74 9.39 -1.08 0.08
CA MET A 74 8.16 -0.31 0.04
C MET A 74 8.15 0.71 -1.12
N SER A 75 9.31 1.25 -1.49
CA SER A 75 9.49 2.07 -2.69
C SER A 75 9.28 1.27 -3.97
N ASN A 76 9.75 0.02 -4.02
CA ASN A 76 9.51 -0.88 -5.16
C ASN A 76 8.01 -1.21 -5.31
N LEU A 77 7.32 -1.48 -4.19
CA LEU A 77 5.86 -1.66 -4.16
C LEU A 77 5.10 -0.44 -4.67
N TYR A 78 5.50 0.77 -4.25
CA TYR A 78 4.90 1.99 -4.78
C TYR A 78 5.14 2.15 -6.28
N SER A 79 6.34 1.81 -6.75
CA SER A 79 6.67 1.87 -8.17
C SER A 79 5.75 0.95 -8.98
N ALA A 80 5.44 -0.25 -8.47
CA ALA A 80 4.46 -1.16 -9.06
C ALA A 80 3.04 -0.55 -9.01
N PHE A 81 2.59 -0.11 -7.84
CA PHE A 81 1.29 0.54 -7.66
C PHE A 81 1.09 1.75 -8.59
N LYS A 82 2.12 2.58 -8.76
CA LYS A 82 2.08 3.73 -9.66
C LYS A 82 1.92 3.31 -11.11
N SER A 83 2.61 2.26 -11.56
CA SER A 83 2.41 1.70 -12.90
C SER A 83 0.98 1.21 -13.10
N LEU A 84 0.37 0.61 -12.06
CA LEU A 84 -1.04 0.22 -12.08
C LEU A 84 -1.97 1.44 -12.22
N CYS A 85 -1.76 2.51 -11.43
CA CYS A 85 -2.54 3.75 -11.52
C CYS A 85 -2.42 4.45 -12.88
N ASN A 86 -1.23 4.40 -13.49
CA ASN A 86 -0.97 4.95 -14.81
C ASN A 86 -1.44 4.04 -15.96
N ILE A 87 -2.11 2.92 -15.65
CA ILE A 87 -2.60 1.95 -16.64
C ILE A 87 -1.46 1.34 -17.47
N ASN A 88 -0.21 1.40 -16.97
CA ASN A 88 0.93 0.75 -17.59
C ASN A 88 1.02 -0.70 -17.15
N ALA A 89 0.10 -1.52 -17.66
CA ALA A 89 -0.06 -2.92 -17.27
C ALA A 89 1.19 -3.77 -17.52
N LYS A 90 1.91 -3.52 -18.62
CA LYS A 90 3.17 -4.22 -18.93
C LYS A 90 4.24 -3.96 -17.89
N GLU A 91 4.40 -2.70 -17.49
CA GLU A 91 5.36 -2.33 -16.45
C GLU A 91 4.93 -2.86 -15.07
N PHE A 92 3.64 -2.86 -14.76
CA PHE A 92 3.11 -3.45 -13.53
C PHE A 92 3.44 -4.94 -13.44
N VAL A 93 3.13 -5.74 -14.47
CA VAL A 93 3.41 -7.18 -14.49
C VAL A 93 4.90 -7.45 -14.32
N LYS A 94 5.75 -6.74 -15.07
CA LYS A 94 7.21 -6.87 -14.95
C LYS A 94 7.71 -6.61 -13.53
N LYS A 95 7.23 -5.54 -12.87
CA LYS A 95 7.62 -5.22 -11.49
C LYS A 95 7.14 -6.28 -10.52
N CYS A 96 5.91 -6.76 -10.67
CA CYS A 96 5.39 -7.81 -9.82
C CYS A 96 6.12 -9.15 -9.96
N GLU A 97 6.61 -9.48 -11.16
CA GLU A 97 7.42 -10.68 -11.38
C GLU A 97 8.79 -10.56 -10.71
N LEU A 98 9.50 -9.46 -10.93
CA LEU A 98 10.77 -9.18 -10.26
C LEU A 98 10.65 -9.21 -8.73
N SER A 99 9.53 -8.74 -8.19
CA SER A 99 9.24 -8.79 -6.76
C SER A 99 9.05 -10.23 -6.23
N LYS A 100 8.65 -11.20 -7.06
CA LYS A 100 8.46 -12.61 -6.66
C LYS A 100 9.77 -13.37 -6.57
N ASP A 101 10.74 -13.01 -7.40
CA ASP A 101 12.06 -13.67 -7.45
C ASP A 101 12.97 -13.26 -6.29
N SER A 102 12.53 -12.30 -5.46
CA SER A 102 13.21 -11.94 -4.23
C SER A 102 13.08 -13.06 -3.18
N ASN A 103 14.07 -13.19 -2.29
CA ASN A 103 14.07 -14.15 -1.16
C ASN A 103 12.99 -13.86 -0.08
N ILE A 104 11.92 -13.17 -0.44
CA ILE A 104 10.87 -12.72 0.46
C ILE A 104 9.88 -13.88 0.72
N THR A 105 9.64 -14.17 1.99
CA THR A 105 8.71 -15.23 2.39
C THR A 105 7.26 -14.86 2.03
N LYS A 106 6.46 -15.86 1.62
CA LYS A 106 5.06 -15.68 1.23
C LYS A 106 4.16 -15.13 2.35
N ASP A 107 4.60 -15.30 3.59
CA ASP A 107 3.88 -14.83 4.77
C ASP A 107 4.30 -13.41 5.18
N SER A 108 5.31 -12.82 4.52
CA SER A 108 5.79 -11.48 4.84
C SER A 108 4.73 -10.40 4.55
N PRO A 109 4.73 -9.29 5.30
CA PRO A 109 3.87 -8.13 5.02
C PRO A 109 4.03 -7.59 3.60
N TYR A 110 5.25 -7.64 3.05
CA TYR A 110 5.55 -7.27 1.66
C TYR A 110 4.76 -8.11 0.66
N TYR A 111 4.89 -9.45 0.78
CA TYR A 111 4.28 -10.37 -0.18
C TYR A 111 2.75 -10.31 -0.11
N GLN A 112 2.19 -10.04 1.06
CA GLN A 112 0.75 -9.82 1.23
C GLN A 112 0.28 -8.55 0.50
N LEU A 113 1.02 -7.42 0.62
CA LEU A 113 0.67 -6.20 -0.10
C LEU A 113 0.79 -6.40 -1.62
N LEU A 114 1.82 -7.10 -2.07
CA LEU A 114 1.98 -7.47 -3.47
C LEU A 114 0.82 -8.36 -3.96
N SER A 115 0.39 -9.32 -3.14
CA SER A 115 -0.75 -10.19 -3.44
C SER A 115 -2.05 -9.42 -3.58
N THR A 116 -2.28 -8.40 -2.74
CA THR A 116 -3.42 -7.48 -2.91
C THR A 116 -3.36 -6.80 -4.27
N LEU A 117 -2.24 -6.15 -4.58
CA LEU A 117 -2.11 -5.38 -5.82
C LEU A 117 -2.35 -6.27 -7.04
N SER A 118 -1.87 -7.52 -6.99
CA SER A 118 -2.14 -8.51 -8.03
C SER A 118 -3.62 -8.91 -8.11
N ASN A 119 -4.32 -9.02 -6.98
CA ASN A 119 -5.75 -9.30 -6.97
C ASN A 119 -6.56 -8.13 -7.53
N ASP A 120 -6.23 -6.90 -7.16
CA ASP A 120 -6.88 -5.70 -7.68
C ASP A 120 -6.67 -5.55 -9.19
N TYR A 121 -5.47 -5.88 -9.69
CA TYR A 121 -5.20 -5.95 -11.12
C TYR A 121 -6.07 -7.00 -11.84
N ASN A 122 -6.20 -8.20 -11.25
CA ASN A 122 -7.06 -9.24 -11.82
C ASN A 122 -8.54 -8.83 -11.80
N ASN A 123 -9.00 -8.17 -10.74
CA ASN A 123 -10.35 -7.61 -10.66
C ASN A 123 -10.58 -6.56 -11.74
N PHE A 124 -9.61 -5.68 -12.00
CA PHE A 124 -9.67 -4.71 -13.09
C PHE A 124 -9.77 -5.41 -14.46
N LYS A 125 -9.00 -6.46 -14.70
CA LYS A 125 -9.10 -7.26 -15.94
C LYS A 125 -10.48 -7.91 -16.09
N ASN A 126 -11.05 -8.45 -15.02
CA ASN A 126 -12.38 -9.04 -15.04
C ASN A 126 -13.44 -7.98 -15.33
N TYR A 127 -13.34 -6.81 -14.68
CA TYR A 127 -14.20 -5.67 -14.97
C TYR A 127 -14.17 -5.27 -16.45
N CYS A 128 -12.99 -5.23 -17.09
CA CYS A 128 -12.91 -4.98 -18.53
C CYS A 128 -13.72 -5.99 -19.35
N LYS A 129 -13.57 -7.28 -19.04
CA LYS A 129 -14.26 -8.38 -19.75
C LYS A 129 -15.79 -8.25 -19.57
N ASP A 130 -16.23 -8.06 -18.34
CA ASP A 130 -17.67 -8.00 -17.99
C ASP A 130 -18.34 -6.78 -18.65
N ASN A 131 -17.62 -5.67 -18.78
CA ASN A 131 -18.11 -4.44 -19.39
C ASN A 131 -17.79 -4.32 -20.88
N LYS A 132 -17.28 -5.38 -21.52
CA LYS A 132 -16.88 -5.40 -22.94
C LYS A 132 -15.91 -4.27 -23.33
N VAL A 133 -15.09 -3.82 -22.39
CA VAL A 133 -14.01 -2.85 -22.63
C VAL A 133 -12.82 -3.61 -23.18
N ASN A 134 -12.27 -3.15 -24.32
CA ASN A 134 -11.09 -3.78 -24.91
C ASN A 134 -9.85 -3.53 -24.03
N CYS A 135 -9.43 -4.59 -23.32
CA CYS A 135 -8.24 -4.63 -22.50
C CYS A 135 -7.28 -5.74 -22.97
N ASN A 136 -7.31 -6.10 -24.27
CA ASN A 136 -6.55 -7.23 -24.80
C ASN A 136 -5.03 -7.03 -24.72
N ASP A 137 -4.56 -5.78 -24.70
CA ASP A 137 -3.13 -5.45 -24.58
C ASP A 137 -2.58 -5.55 -23.15
N ILE A 138 -3.45 -5.90 -22.18
CA ILE A 138 -3.11 -6.01 -20.75
C ILE A 138 -2.58 -7.41 -20.45
N PRO A 139 -1.28 -7.57 -20.13
CA PRO A 139 -0.68 -8.87 -19.88
C PRO A 139 -1.32 -9.60 -18.68
N SER A 140 -1.20 -10.92 -18.66
CA SER A 140 -1.59 -11.70 -17.48
C SER A 140 -0.47 -11.71 -16.45
N ILE A 141 -0.85 -11.78 -15.17
CA ILE A 141 0.10 -11.94 -14.07
C ILE A 141 -0.05 -13.36 -13.51
N SER A 142 1.07 -14.02 -13.23
CA SER A 142 1.02 -15.35 -12.60
C SER A 142 0.34 -15.27 -11.22
N PRO A 143 -0.53 -16.23 -10.86
CA PRO A 143 -1.27 -16.21 -9.59
C PRO A 143 -0.34 -16.09 -8.38
N ILE A 144 -0.65 -15.16 -7.48
CA ILE A 144 0.06 -15.00 -6.22
C ILE A 144 -0.74 -15.73 -5.13
N LYS A 145 -0.28 -16.93 -4.76
CA LYS A 145 -0.89 -17.70 -3.65
C LYS A 145 -0.34 -17.21 -2.32
N THR A 146 -1.21 -16.86 -1.38
CA THR A 146 -0.90 -16.49 0.00
C THR A 146 -1.66 -17.39 0.98
N LYS A 147 -1.12 -17.61 2.18
CA LYS A 147 -1.94 -18.01 3.33
C LYS A 147 -2.71 -16.76 3.79
N LYS A 148 -4.02 -16.89 3.97
CA LYS A 148 -4.87 -15.80 4.48
C LYS A 148 -4.39 -15.42 5.89
N MET A 149 -3.89 -14.19 6.06
CA MET A 149 -3.90 -13.51 7.36
C MET A 149 -4.98 -12.43 7.36
N VAL A 150 -5.68 -12.31 8.49
CA VAL A 150 -6.82 -11.40 8.66
C VAL A 150 -6.29 -10.02 9.07
N TYR A 151 -5.85 -9.21 8.10
CA TYR A 151 -5.66 -7.78 8.33
C TYR A 151 -6.90 -7.02 7.82
N LYS A 152 -7.52 -6.20 8.68
CA LYS A 152 -8.70 -5.37 8.35
C LYS A 152 -8.46 -4.34 7.23
N VAL A 153 -7.21 -4.16 6.83
CA VAL A 153 -6.67 -3.02 6.07
C VAL A 153 -7.10 -3.00 4.61
N LEU A 154 -7.47 -4.15 4.05
CA LEU A 154 -7.66 -4.27 2.59
C LEU A 154 -9.10 -4.04 2.10
N LYS A 155 -10.05 -3.79 3.01
CA LYS A 155 -11.43 -3.43 2.66
C LYS A 155 -11.62 -1.96 2.28
N ILE A 156 -10.56 -1.18 2.04
CA ILE A 156 -10.67 0.26 1.75
C ILE A 156 -10.76 0.55 0.22
N HIS A 157 -10.53 -0.43 -0.65
CA HIS A 157 -10.49 -0.20 -2.11
C HIS A 157 -11.85 -0.08 -2.83
N HIS A 158 -12.95 0.26 -2.14
CA HIS A 158 -14.23 0.58 -2.81
C HIS A 158 -14.79 1.99 -2.52
N GLN A 159 -14.08 2.86 -1.80
CA GLN A 159 -14.62 4.17 -1.39
C GLN A 159 -13.74 5.39 -1.79
N VAL A 160 -12.81 5.24 -2.75
CA VAL A 160 -12.02 6.37 -3.28
C VAL A 160 -12.25 6.58 -4.79
N ARG A 161 -13.46 6.26 -5.25
CA ARG A 161 -14.03 6.76 -6.51
C ARG A 161 -15.48 7.17 -6.27
N ARG A 162 -15.66 8.27 -5.54
CA ARG A 162 -16.79 9.20 -5.63
C ARG A 162 -16.36 10.50 -4.97
#